data_AF-A0A4R6T394-F1
#
_entry.id   AF-A0A4R6T394-F1
#
_cell.length_a   1.000
_cell.length_b   1.000
_cell.length_c   1.000
_cell.angle_alpha   90.00
_cell.angle_beta   90.00
_cell.angle_gamma   90.00
#
_symmetry.space_group_name_H-M   'P 1'
#
loop_
_entity.id
_entity.type
_entity.pdbx_description
1 polymer ?
#
loop_
_entity_poly.entity_id
_entity_poly.type
_entity_poly.pdbx_seq_one_letter_code
_entity_poly.pdbx_strand_id
1 'polypeptide(L)'
;CFSYNQALTEISLGAVTLQVKDVDGYCFVVQQTKSTKGIKIYSGYNLVNIDNKKIKRQDAFVAEKDGFYAHGETVKKAISDVQFKIVAEKLKNEPILPDTVITINHYRLITGACEMGVNSWMENTFTEKERVDVAENGIKASKLLPILKKKNAYGLDRFTSLVAF
;
A
#
# COMPACT_ATOMS: atom_id res chain seq x y z
N CYS A 1 -22.18 -1.59 19.68
CA CYS A 1 -20.94 -1.13 19.02
C CYS A 1 -20.68 -2.09 17.86
N PHE A 2 -20.60 -1.61 16.61
CA PHE A 2 -20.39 -2.48 15.42
C PHE A 2 -18.92 -2.69 15.08
N SER A 3 -18.01 -2.11 15.87
CA SER A 3 -16.56 -2.22 15.68
C SER A 3 -16.06 -3.64 15.93
N TYR A 4 -14.99 -4.03 15.22
CA TYR A 4 -14.31 -5.33 15.35
C TYR A 4 -15.21 -6.56 15.16
N ASN A 5 -16.25 -6.45 14.32
CA ASN A 5 -17.15 -7.56 14.02
C ASN A 5 -16.98 -8.04 12.57
N GLN A 6 -16.02 -8.94 12.35
CA GLN A 6 -15.71 -9.50 11.04
C GLN A 6 -16.84 -10.33 10.42
N ALA A 7 -17.74 -10.88 11.25
CA ALA A 7 -18.88 -11.66 10.79
C ALA A 7 -20.06 -10.78 10.34
N LEU A 8 -20.05 -9.49 10.68
CA LEU A 8 -21.12 -8.57 10.32
C LEU A 8 -20.99 -8.16 8.85
N THR A 9 -21.94 -8.60 8.04
CA THR A 9 -22.01 -8.29 6.61
C THR A 9 -23.15 -7.33 6.26
N GLU A 10 -24.13 -7.16 7.15
CA GLU A 10 -25.28 -6.29 6.92
C GLU A 10 -25.82 -5.65 8.21
N ILE A 11 -26.43 -4.46 8.06
CA ILE A 11 -27.17 -3.78 9.14
C ILE A 11 -28.52 -3.34 8.59
N SER A 12 -29.61 -3.78 9.22
CA SER A 12 -30.97 -3.33 8.90
C SER A 12 -31.39 -2.16 9.79
N LEU A 13 -31.79 -1.04 9.17
CA LEU A 13 -32.32 0.15 9.81
C LEU A 13 -33.72 0.43 9.25
N GLY A 14 -34.73 -0.19 9.86
CA GLY A 14 -36.09 -0.14 9.33
C GLY A 14 -36.18 -0.80 7.96
N ALA A 15 -36.59 -0.04 6.94
CA ALA A 15 -36.71 -0.54 5.56
C ALA A 15 -35.38 -0.52 4.77
N VAL A 16 -34.29 0.02 5.34
CA VAL A 16 -33.00 0.14 4.67
C VAL A 16 -32.06 -0.94 5.18
N THR A 17 -31.46 -1.71 4.28
CA THR A 17 -30.36 -2.63 4.59
C THR A 17 -29.05 -2.06 4.07
N LEU A 18 -28.08 -1.90 4.95
CA LEU A 18 -26.73 -1.44 4.64
C LEU A 18 -25.81 -2.65 4.52
N GLN A 19 -25.10 -2.76 3.40
CA GLN A 19 -24.01 -3.72 3.25
C GLN A 19 -22.78 -3.19 3.99
N VAL A 20 -22.22 -3.98 4.90
CA VAL A 20 -21.10 -3.54 5.72
C VAL A 20 -19.96 -4.54 5.72
N LYS A 21 -18.78 -4.05 6.09
CA LYS A 21 -17.57 -4.84 6.26
C LYS A 21 -16.78 -4.29 7.44
N ASP A 22 -16.17 -5.19 8.21
CA ASP A 22 -15.14 -4.81 9.17
C ASP A 22 -13.82 -4.53 8.42
N VAL A 23 -13.33 -3.30 8.54
CA VAL A 23 -12.06 -2.86 7.95
C VAL A 23 -11.23 -2.23 9.05
N ASP A 24 -10.15 -2.89 9.47
CA ASP A 24 -9.28 -2.45 10.55
C ASP A 24 -10.04 -2.11 11.87
N GLY A 25 -11.16 -2.81 12.16
CA GLY A 25 -12.00 -2.57 13.34
C GLY A 25 -13.13 -1.56 13.14
N TYR A 26 -13.18 -0.90 11.98
CA TYR A 26 -14.25 0.03 11.61
C TYR A 26 -15.36 -0.68 10.85
N CYS A 27 -16.61 -0.41 11.24
CA CYS A 27 -17.77 -0.83 10.46
C CYS A 27 -17.92 0.07 9.24
N PHE A 28 -17.42 -0.39 8.10
CA PHE A 28 -17.45 0.34 6.83
C PHE A 28 -18.69 -0.06 6.03
N VAL A 29 -19.53 0.91 5.69
CA VAL A 29 -20.68 0.72 4.81
C VAL A 29 -20.22 0.78 3.36
N VAL A 30 -20.43 -0.30 2.61
CA VAL A 30 -20.06 -0.40 1.19
C VAL A 30 -21.23 0.10 0.34
N GLN A 31 -20.97 1.13 -0.47
CA GLN A 31 -21.96 1.67 -1.41
C GLN A 31 -21.67 1.24 -2.85
N GLN A 32 -20.39 1.13 -3.20
CA GLN A 32 -19.96 0.70 -4.52
C GLN A 32 -18.67 -0.11 -4.42
N THR A 33 -18.55 -1.13 -5.27
CA THR A 33 -17.33 -1.91 -5.42
C THR A 33 -16.83 -1.81 -6.84
N LYS A 34 -15.51 -1.63 -7.01
CA LYS A 34 -14.80 -1.69 -8.29
C LYS A 34 -13.58 -2.57 -8.15
N SER A 35 -13.08 -3.12 -9.26
CA SER A 35 -11.85 -3.90 -9.27
C SER A 35 -10.93 -3.42 -10.38
N THR A 36 -9.64 -3.31 -10.10
CA THR A 36 -8.61 -2.98 -11.11
C THR A 36 -7.28 -3.62 -10.73
N LYS A 37 -6.62 -4.28 -11.69
CA LYS A 37 -5.29 -4.91 -11.50
C LYS A 37 -5.21 -5.82 -10.25
N GLY A 38 -6.28 -6.57 -9.97
CA GLY A 38 -6.36 -7.46 -8.80
C GLY A 38 -6.56 -6.76 -7.45
N ILE A 39 -6.86 -5.45 -7.44
CA ILE A 39 -7.21 -4.68 -6.23
C ILE A 39 -8.72 -4.42 -6.27
N LYS A 40 -9.44 -4.80 -5.20
CA LYS A 40 -10.82 -4.36 -4.99
C LYS A 40 -10.83 -3.01 -4.31
N ILE A 41 -11.75 -2.14 -4.72
CA ILE A 41 -11.92 -0.78 -4.21
C ILE A 41 -13.37 -0.64 -3.78
N TYR A 42 -13.58 -0.29 -2.53
CA TYR A 42 -14.88 0.00 -1.95
C TYR A 42 -15.02 1.51 -1.76
N SER A 43 -16.08 2.08 -2.32
CA SER A 43 -16.51 3.44 -2.03
C SER A 43 -17.62 3.40 -0.99
N GLY A 44 -17.54 4.24 0.02
CA GLY A 44 -18.50 4.21 1.10
C GLY A 44 -18.10 5.11 2.26
N TYR A 45 -18.40 4.66 3.47
CA TYR A 45 -18.12 5.44 4.67
C TYR A 45 -17.99 4.57 5.92
N ASN A 46 -17.20 5.06 6.88
CA ASN A 46 -17.18 4.50 8.23
C ASN A 46 -18.46 4.92 8.97
N LEU A 47 -19.17 3.94 9.51
CA LEU A 47 -20.30 4.15 10.40
C LEU A 47 -19.79 4.56 11.79
N VAL A 48 -19.93 5.84 12.13
CA VAL A 48 -19.41 6.40 13.40
C VAL A 48 -20.42 6.19 14.52
N ASN A 49 -21.67 6.57 14.30
CA ASN A 49 -22.76 6.37 15.25
C ASN A 49 -24.11 6.42 14.54
N ILE A 50 -25.14 5.86 15.18
CA ILE A 50 -26.54 6.01 14.80
C ILE A 50 -27.26 6.64 15.99
N ASP A 51 -27.81 7.83 15.80
CA ASP A 51 -28.59 8.53 16.82
C ASP A 51 -29.91 9.01 16.21
N ASN A 52 -31.03 8.75 16.88
CA ASN A 52 -32.37 9.13 16.42
C ASN A 52 -32.64 8.81 14.94
N LYS A 53 -32.25 7.60 14.49
CA LYS A 53 -32.33 7.13 13.08
C LYS A 53 -31.50 7.95 12.08
N LYS A 54 -30.61 8.83 12.53
CA LYS A 54 -29.64 9.55 11.70
C LYS A 54 -28.27 8.89 11.82
N ILE A 55 -27.62 8.70 10.68
CA ILE A 55 -26.29 8.12 10.60
C ILE A 55 -25.26 9.25 10.67
N LYS A 56 -24.35 9.18 11.65
CA LYS A 56 -23.10 9.93 11.63
C LYS A 56 -22.06 9.09 10.90
N ARG A 57 -21.47 9.65 9.84
CA ARG A 57 -20.53 8.95 8.97
C ARG A 57 -19.28 9.75 8.67
N GLN A 58 -18.25 9.02 8.24
CA GLN A 58 -17.02 9.58 7.67
C GLN A 58 -16.77 8.92 6.32
N ASP A 59 -16.90 9.68 5.24
CA ASP A 59 -16.73 9.18 3.88
C ASP A 59 -15.26 8.77 3.64
N ALA A 60 -15.05 7.61 2.99
CA ALA A 60 -13.73 7.07 2.72
C ALA A 60 -13.77 6.05 1.57
N PHE A 61 -12.58 5.74 1.05
CA PHE A 61 -12.36 4.61 0.16
C PHE A 61 -11.57 3.53 0.89
N VAL A 62 -11.84 2.27 0.58
CA VAL A 62 -11.05 1.13 1.07
C VAL A 62 -10.51 0.36 -0.12
N ALA A 63 -9.20 0.10 -0.13
CA ALA A 63 -8.60 -0.84 -1.08
C ALA A 63 -8.32 -2.17 -0.37
N GLU A 64 -8.68 -3.28 -1.02
CA GLU A 64 -8.43 -4.65 -0.57
C GLU A 64 -7.58 -5.38 -1.60
N LYS A 65 -6.50 -6.01 -1.12
CA LYS A 65 -5.68 -6.95 -1.90
C LYS A 65 -4.96 -7.93 -0.98
N ASP A 66 -4.94 -9.20 -1.36
CA ASP A 66 -4.21 -10.28 -0.65
C ASP A 66 -4.54 -10.36 0.85
N GLY A 67 -5.78 -10.04 1.24
CA GLY A 67 -6.23 -10.01 2.63
C GLY A 67 -5.88 -8.73 3.41
N PHE A 68 -5.12 -7.81 2.81
CA PHE A 68 -4.82 -6.50 3.37
C PHE A 68 -5.89 -5.48 2.99
N TYR A 69 -6.08 -4.51 3.89
CA TYR A 69 -7.00 -3.40 3.71
C TYR A 69 -6.30 -2.08 3.98
N ALA A 70 -6.65 -1.01 3.26
CA ALA A 70 -6.27 0.33 3.65
C ALA A 70 -7.35 1.35 3.29
N HIS A 71 -7.55 2.30 4.20
CA HIS A 71 -8.43 3.44 4.02
C HIS A 71 -7.70 4.57 3.28
N GLY A 72 -8.45 5.38 2.54
CA GLY A 72 -7.93 6.61 1.96
C GLY A 72 -9.05 7.60 1.65
N GLU A 73 -8.73 8.89 1.74
CA GLU A 73 -9.60 9.98 1.29
C GLU A 73 -9.82 9.96 -0.23
N THR A 74 -8.92 9.30 -0.96
CA THR A 74 -9.03 9.06 -2.41
C THR A 74 -8.72 7.61 -2.72
N VAL A 75 -9.26 7.11 -3.85
CA VAL A 75 -8.93 5.79 -4.40
C VAL A 75 -7.42 5.60 -4.54
N LYS A 76 -6.70 6.63 -5.01
CA LYS A 76 -5.24 6.56 -5.20
C LYS A 76 -4.49 6.37 -3.88
N LYS A 77 -4.91 7.08 -2.82
CA LYS A 77 -4.34 6.96 -1.47
C LYS A 77 -4.59 5.56 -0.90
N ALA A 78 -5.83 5.08 -0.96
CA ALA A 78 -6.18 3.74 -0.49
C ALA A 78 -5.37 2.63 -1.20
N ILE A 79 -5.22 2.72 -2.53
CA ILE A 79 -4.40 1.77 -3.31
C ILE A 79 -2.92 1.83 -2.88
N SER A 80 -2.35 3.03 -2.74
CA SER A 80 -0.97 3.21 -2.31
C SER A 80 -0.74 2.60 -0.93
N ASP A 81 -1.66 2.83 0.00
CA ASP A 81 -1.52 2.40 1.38
C ASP A 81 -1.70 0.88 1.54
N VAL A 82 -2.61 0.25 0.79
CA VAL A 82 -2.75 -1.22 0.82
C VAL A 82 -1.53 -1.90 0.21
N GLN A 83 -0.97 -1.34 -0.86
CA GLN A 83 0.28 -1.82 -1.45
C GLN A 83 1.42 -1.67 -0.46
N PHE A 84 1.53 -0.52 0.21
CA PHE A 84 2.54 -0.32 1.25
C PHE A 84 2.39 -1.33 2.40
N LYS A 85 1.18 -1.59 2.89
CA LYS A 85 0.93 -2.61 3.93
C LYS A 85 1.38 -4.00 3.49
N ILE A 86 1.06 -4.42 2.26
CA ILE A 86 1.51 -5.72 1.71
C ILE A 86 3.04 -5.80 1.70
N VAL A 87 3.70 -4.73 1.26
CA VAL A 87 5.16 -4.67 1.19
C VAL A 87 5.77 -4.67 2.57
N ALA A 88 5.25 -3.85 3.49
CA ALA A 88 5.70 -3.81 4.87
C ALA A 88 5.56 -5.17 5.57
N GLU A 89 4.46 -5.89 5.34
CA GLU A 89 4.25 -7.21 5.94
C GLU A 89 5.20 -8.28 5.36
N LYS A 90 5.47 -8.24 4.05
CA LYS A 90 6.53 -9.07 3.46
C LYS A 90 7.89 -8.76 4.09
N LEU A 91 8.20 -7.48 4.30
CA LEU A 91 9.48 -7.03 4.83
C LEU A 91 9.66 -7.25 6.33
N LYS A 92 8.58 -7.30 7.14
CA LYS A 92 8.69 -7.77 8.54
C LYS A 92 9.20 -9.20 8.61
N ASN A 93 8.83 -10.00 7.63
CA ASN A 93 9.28 -11.39 7.50
C ASN A 93 10.58 -11.52 6.70
N GLU A 94 10.98 -10.48 5.95
CA GLU A 94 12.19 -10.42 5.11
C GLU A 94 12.85 -9.01 5.15
N PRO A 95 13.54 -8.63 6.25
CA PRO A 95 14.16 -7.32 6.37
C PRO A 95 15.28 -7.10 5.33
N ILE A 96 15.54 -5.85 4.95
CA ILE A 96 16.66 -5.52 4.04
C ILE A 96 17.96 -5.49 4.85
N LEU A 97 18.70 -6.59 4.75
CA LEU A 97 20.04 -6.79 5.33
C LEU A 97 21.13 -6.32 4.34
N PRO A 98 22.39 -6.14 4.78
CA PRO A 98 23.47 -5.66 3.91
C PRO A 98 23.65 -6.45 2.61
N ASP A 99 23.42 -7.76 2.68
CA ASP A 99 23.60 -8.70 1.57
C ASP A 99 22.30 -8.95 0.77
N THR A 100 21.16 -8.37 1.18
CA THR A 100 19.91 -8.50 0.44
C THR A 100 20.09 -7.92 -0.97
N VAL A 101 19.76 -8.72 -1.99
CA VAL A 101 19.83 -8.31 -3.39
C VAL A 101 18.55 -7.58 -3.78
N ILE A 102 18.70 -6.31 -4.14
CA ILE A 102 17.60 -5.44 -4.56
C ILE A 102 17.53 -5.43 -6.08
N THR A 103 16.45 -5.97 -6.61
CA THR A 103 16.11 -5.88 -8.04
C THR A 103 15.36 -4.57 -8.31
N ILE A 104 15.23 -4.20 -9.59
CA ILE A 104 14.41 -3.06 -10.01
C ILE A 104 12.98 -3.17 -9.46
N ASN A 105 12.40 -4.37 -9.52
CA ASN A 105 11.04 -4.60 -9.03
C ASN A 105 10.94 -4.49 -7.52
N HIS A 106 11.95 -4.96 -6.76
CA HIS A 106 12.01 -4.73 -5.32
C HIS A 106 12.00 -3.23 -5.01
N TYR A 107 12.86 -2.46 -5.68
CA TYR A 107 12.93 -1.01 -5.46
C TYR A 107 11.60 -0.30 -5.79
N ARG A 108 11.00 -0.60 -6.94
CA ARG A 108 9.71 -0.04 -7.36
C ARG A 108 8.59 -0.37 -6.37
N LEU A 109 8.57 -1.61 -5.88
CA LEU A 109 7.56 -2.08 -4.94
C LEU A 109 7.68 -1.36 -3.58
N ILE A 110 8.90 -1.19 -3.09
CA ILE A 110 9.20 -0.48 -1.84
C ILE A 110 8.89 1.01 -1.94
N THR A 111 9.33 1.65 -3.01
CA THR A 111 9.31 3.12 -3.11
C THR A 111 8.03 3.64 -3.76
N GLY A 112 7.35 2.84 -4.57
CA GLY A 112 6.28 3.27 -5.46
C GLY A 112 6.77 3.92 -6.76
N ALA A 113 8.07 3.81 -7.07
CA ALA A 113 8.64 4.40 -8.29
C ALA A 113 8.02 3.78 -9.56
N CYS A 114 7.71 4.64 -10.54
CA CYS A 114 7.33 4.17 -11.86
C CYS A 114 8.55 3.65 -12.63
N GLU A 115 8.31 2.81 -13.63
CA GLU A 115 9.37 2.18 -14.43
C GLU A 115 10.26 3.21 -15.13
N MET A 116 9.62 4.18 -15.80
CA MET A 116 10.30 5.27 -16.49
C MET A 116 11.21 6.06 -15.54
N GLY A 117 10.74 6.34 -14.32
CA GLY A 117 11.51 7.05 -13.31
C GLY A 117 12.74 6.26 -12.85
N VAL A 118 12.60 4.95 -12.65
CA VAL A 118 13.75 4.09 -12.30
C VAL A 118 14.73 4.00 -13.45
N ASN A 119 14.28 3.80 -14.69
CA ASN A 119 15.15 3.73 -15.86
C ASN A 119 15.93 5.04 -16.06
N SER A 120 15.25 6.17 -16.00
CA SER A 120 15.88 7.49 -16.09
C SER A 120 16.88 7.73 -14.96
N TRP A 121 16.55 7.32 -13.73
CA TRP A 121 17.49 7.44 -12.60
C TRP A 121 18.73 6.55 -12.79
N MET A 122 18.56 5.31 -13.25
CA MET A 122 19.68 4.40 -13.53
C MET A 122 20.60 4.93 -14.62
N GLU A 123 20.05 5.49 -15.70
CA GLU A 123 20.83 6.10 -16.79
C GLU A 123 21.70 7.27 -16.32
N ASN A 124 21.25 8.01 -15.31
CA ASN A 124 21.97 9.16 -14.73
C ASN A 124 22.88 8.79 -13.54
N THR A 125 22.89 7.51 -13.14
CA THR A 125 23.57 7.04 -11.93
C THR A 125 24.66 6.01 -12.24
N PHE A 126 24.38 5.10 -13.16
CA PHE A 126 25.25 3.97 -13.50
C PHE A 126 25.81 4.13 -14.91
N THR A 127 27.00 3.57 -15.14
CA THR A 127 27.49 3.32 -16.50
C THR A 127 26.61 2.29 -17.20
N GLU A 128 26.70 2.20 -18.53
CA GLU A 128 25.91 1.23 -19.29
C GLU A 128 26.15 -0.22 -18.83
N LYS A 129 27.40 -0.58 -18.55
CA LYS A 129 27.77 -1.91 -18.05
C LYS A 129 27.16 -2.21 -16.68
N GLU A 130 27.24 -1.25 -15.74
CA GLU A 130 26.63 -1.40 -14.42
C GLU A 130 25.11 -1.47 -14.51
N ARG A 131 24.49 -0.69 -15.40
CA ARG A 131 23.04 -0.71 -15.59
C ARG A 131 22.56 -2.09 -16.07
N VAL A 132 23.27 -2.72 -17.02
CA VAL A 132 22.96 -4.08 -17.47
C VAL A 132 23.09 -5.07 -16.32
N ASP A 133 24.20 -5.02 -15.58
CA ASP A 133 24.44 -5.91 -14.42
C ASP A 133 23.36 -5.75 -13.33
N VAL A 134 23.01 -4.51 -12.97
CA VAL A 134 21.95 -4.23 -11.99
C VAL A 134 20.57 -4.69 -12.49
N ALA A 135 20.30 -4.58 -13.79
CA ALA A 135 19.03 -5.03 -14.37
C ALA A 135 18.90 -6.57 -14.36
N GLU A 136 19.99 -7.29 -14.64
CA GLU A 136 20.00 -8.75 -14.69
C GLU A 136 20.14 -9.40 -13.32
N ASN A 137 21.06 -8.88 -12.49
CA ASN A 137 21.50 -9.51 -11.24
C ASN A 137 21.04 -8.77 -9.98
N GLY A 138 20.52 -7.55 -10.11
CA GLY A 138 20.23 -6.67 -8.98
C GLY A 138 21.48 -6.11 -8.31
N ILE A 139 21.31 -5.44 -7.17
CA ILE A 139 22.40 -4.83 -6.42
C ILE A 139 22.22 -5.06 -4.92
N LYS A 140 23.31 -5.39 -4.21
CA LYS A 140 23.27 -5.54 -2.75
C LYS A 140 22.84 -4.24 -2.07
N ALA A 141 21.99 -4.34 -1.05
CA ALA A 141 21.49 -3.18 -0.31
C ALA A 141 22.62 -2.32 0.29
N SER A 142 23.67 -2.96 0.80
CA SER A 142 24.88 -2.28 1.30
C SER A 142 25.57 -1.38 0.27
N LYS A 143 25.55 -1.77 -1.02
CA LYS A 143 26.07 -0.97 -2.12
C LYS A 143 25.07 0.07 -2.61
N LEU A 144 23.79 -0.28 -2.64
CA LEU A 144 22.73 0.59 -3.15
C LEU A 144 22.44 1.78 -2.23
N LEU A 145 22.34 1.56 -0.91
CA LEU A 145 21.92 2.58 0.04
C LEU A 145 22.79 3.86 0.01
N PRO A 146 24.14 3.80 -0.02
CA PRO A 146 24.97 5.00 -0.15
C PRO A 146 24.72 5.76 -1.45
N ILE A 147 24.46 5.06 -2.56
CA ILE A 147 24.19 5.67 -3.87
C ILE A 147 22.86 6.42 -3.84
N LEU A 148 21.82 5.79 -3.29
CA LEU A 148 20.50 6.41 -3.12
C LEU A 148 20.59 7.69 -2.27
N LYS A 149 21.32 7.65 -1.15
CA LYS A 149 21.55 8.82 -0.29
C LYS A 149 22.28 9.94 -1.03
N LYS A 150 23.40 9.61 -1.71
CA LYS A 150 24.22 10.59 -2.44
C LYS A 150 23.45 11.30 -3.55
N LYS A 151 22.54 10.60 -4.21
CA LYS A 151 21.76 11.11 -5.36
C LYS A 151 20.36 11.60 -4.98
N ASN A 152 20.00 11.58 -3.69
CA ASN A 152 18.65 11.90 -3.20
C ASN A 152 17.55 11.21 -4.01
N ALA A 153 17.66 9.89 -4.14
CA ALA A 153 16.78 9.10 -5.02
C ALA A 153 15.31 9.12 -4.56
N TYR A 154 14.38 9.01 -5.52
CA TYR A 154 12.96 8.96 -5.23
C TYR A 154 12.61 7.78 -4.30
N GLY A 155 11.93 8.06 -3.20
CA GLY A 155 11.52 7.04 -2.23
C GLY A 155 12.63 6.55 -1.30
N LEU A 156 13.75 7.29 -1.19
CA LEU A 156 14.82 7.02 -0.24
C LEU A 156 14.31 6.82 1.20
N ASP A 157 13.36 7.62 1.66
CA ASP A 157 12.82 7.51 3.02
C ASP A 157 12.09 6.17 3.23
N ARG A 158 11.29 5.75 2.23
CA ARG A 158 10.61 4.45 2.25
C ARG A 158 11.61 3.31 2.24
N PHE A 159 12.62 3.37 1.36
CA PHE A 159 13.67 2.36 1.31
C PHE A 159 14.44 2.28 2.64
N THR A 160 14.83 3.43 3.20
CA THR A 160 15.60 3.52 4.45
C THR A 160 14.79 3.03 5.65
N SER A 161 13.47 3.26 5.69
CA SER A 161 12.60 2.74 6.77
C SER A 161 12.56 1.21 6.87
N LEU A 162 13.10 0.51 5.88
CA LEU A 162 13.06 -0.95 5.75
C LEU A 162 14.46 -1.58 5.84
N VAL A 163 15.50 -0.75 5.97
CA VAL A 163 16.89 -1.18 6.17
C VAL A 163 17.12 -1.50 7.65
N ALA A 164 17.72 -2.65 7.93
CA ALA A 164 17.98 -3.13 9.30
C ALA A 164 19.48 -3.23 9.63
N PHE A 165 20.30 -2.29 9.13
CA PHE A 165 21.74 -2.22 9.39
C PHE A 165 22.29 -0.78 9.30
#